data_AF-A0A7W1EJI1-F1
#
_entry.id   AF-A0A7W1EJI1-F1
#
_cell.length_a   1.000
_cell.length_b   1.000
_cell.length_c   1.000
_cell.angle_alpha   90.00
_cell.angle_beta   90.00
_cell.angle_gamma   90.00
#
_symmetry.space_group_name_H-M   'P 1'
#
loop_
_entity.id
_entity.type
_entity.pdbx_description
1 polymer ?
#
loop_
_entity_poly.entity_id
_entity_poly.type
_entity_poly.pdbx_seq_one_letter_code
_entity_poly.pdbx_strand_id
1 'polypeptide(L)'
;MKTVTVNQLKKELQELSPKDLAELCLKLAKYKKDNKEFLGYLVFESHDNTSFITDVKELMDAHFGELQSQSNLYYIKKSLRKLLRIINKYCKYIGDKALAAELHIYFCLKVKEAGIRIHKNQQLENMYNQELKKINTLISSLHEDLRHDYAGDLKKIII
;
A
#
# COMPACT_ATOMS: atom_id res chain seq x y z
N MET A 1 28.58 -14.19 11.96
CA MET A 1 28.10 -13.03 12.74
C MET A 1 27.11 -13.51 13.79
N LYS A 2 27.19 -13.04 15.04
CA LYS A 2 26.15 -13.31 16.04
C LYS A 2 24.86 -12.61 15.60
N THR A 3 23.75 -13.34 15.62
CA THR A 3 22.43 -12.79 15.30
C THR A 3 21.93 -11.94 16.48
N VAL A 4 21.82 -10.63 16.28
CA VAL A 4 21.26 -9.72 17.29
C VAL A 4 19.74 -9.74 17.18
N THR A 5 19.04 -9.85 18.31
CA THR A 5 17.57 -9.83 18.35
C THR A 5 17.01 -8.41 18.33
N VAL A 6 15.77 -8.24 17.88
CA VAL A 6 15.07 -6.94 17.90
C VAL A 6 14.96 -6.38 19.34
N ASN A 7 14.79 -7.25 20.33
CA ASN A 7 14.71 -6.84 21.74
C ASN A 7 16.04 -6.28 22.26
N GLN A 8 17.17 -6.86 21.86
CA GLN A 8 18.49 -6.33 22.19
C GLN A 8 18.72 -4.97 21.52
N LEU A 9 18.42 -4.85 20.23
CA LEU A 9 18.49 -3.57 19.52
C LEU A 9 17.63 -2.51 20.19
N LYS A 10 16.39 -2.84 20.57
CA LYS A 10 15.48 -1.91 21.26
C LYS A 10 16.09 -1.37 22.55
N LYS A 11 16.67 -2.23 23.40
CA LYS A 11 17.30 -1.81 24.67
C LYS A 11 18.44 -0.84 24.42
N GLU A 12 19.38 -1.19 23.54
CA GLU A 12 20.52 -0.35 23.21
C GLU A 12 20.09 1.01 22.62
N LEU A 13 19.11 1.01 21.71
CA LEU A 13 18.60 2.24 21.10
C LEU A 13 17.93 3.18 22.12
N GLN A 14 17.35 2.64 23.20
CA GLN A 14 16.73 3.43 24.26
C GLN A 14 17.75 4.08 25.21
N GLU A 15 18.99 3.58 25.25
CA GLU A 15 20.09 4.13 26.05
C GLU A 15 20.87 5.24 25.33
N LEU A 16 20.69 5.38 24.01
CA LEU A 16 21.38 6.39 23.20
C LEU A 16 20.85 7.80 23.44
N SER A 17 21.73 8.79 23.30
CA SER A 17 21.31 10.19 23.25
C SER A 17 20.46 10.46 22.00
N PRO A 18 19.57 11.47 22.03
CA PRO A 18 18.76 11.83 20.86
C PRO A 18 19.61 12.15 19.62
N LYS A 19 20.81 12.73 19.81
CA LYS A 19 21.72 13.07 18.73
C LYS A 19 22.29 11.81 18.07
N ASP A 20 22.77 10.85 18.86
CA ASP A 20 23.35 9.61 18.34
C ASP A 20 22.28 8.76 17.64
N LEU A 21 21.06 8.73 18.19
CA LEU A 21 19.94 8.05 17.58
C LEU A 21 19.58 8.66 16.21
N ALA A 22 19.55 9.99 16.10
CA ALA A 22 19.32 10.67 14.83
C ALA A 22 20.41 10.33 13.80
N GLU A 23 21.69 10.30 14.20
CA GLU A 23 22.79 9.91 13.32
C GLU A 23 22.66 8.45 12.83
N LEU A 24 22.21 7.52 13.68
CA LEU A 24 21.92 6.14 13.28
C LEU A 24 20.77 6.06 12.28
N CYS A 25 19.67 6.78 12.51
CA CYS A 25 18.55 6.86 11.58
C CYS A 25 19.00 7.38 10.20
N LEU A 26 19.87 8.40 10.18
CA LEU A 26 20.45 8.93 8.94
C LEU A 26 21.36 7.92 8.24
N LYS A 27 22.16 7.14 8.98
CA LYS A 27 22.96 6.05 8.41
C LYS A 27 22.05 4.98 7.76
N LEU A 28 20.97 4.59 8.43
CA LEU A 28 19.99 3.64 7.89
C LEU A 28 19.31 4.17 6.62
N ALA A 29 18.93 5.46 6.60
CA ALA A 29 18.34 6.11 5.44
C ALA A 29 19.31 6.19 4.25
N LYS A 30 20.59 6.47 4.49
CA LYS A 30 21.63 6.46 3.44
C LYS A 30 21.92 5.06 2.91
N TYR A 31 21.77 4.03 3.74
CA TYR A 31 22.07 2.65 3.38
C TYR A 31 21.09 2.06 2.36
N LYS A 32 19.78 2.33 2.51
CA LYS A 32 18.76 1.77 1.62
C LYS A 32 17.66 2.78 1.31
N LYS A 33 17.28 2.86 0.02
CA LYS A 33 16.19 3.75 -0.45
C LYS A 33 14.89 3.54 0.33
N ASP A 34 14.48 2.29 0.53
CA ASP A 34 13.25 1.96 1.29
C ASP A 34 13.29 2.53 2.71
N ASN A 35 14.45 2.51 3.38
CA ASN A 35 14.59 3.08 4.73
C ASN A 35 14.41 4.59 4.71
N LYS A 36 14.98 5.28 3.71
CA LYS A 36 14.81 6.72 3.55
C LYS A 36 13.35 7.08 3.31
N GLU A 37 12.68 6.35 2.42
CA GLU A 37 11.26 6.57 2.10
C GLU A 37 10.38 6.34 3.34
N PHE A 38 10.58 5.24 4.08
CA PHE A 38 9.80 4.96 5.28
C PHE A 38 10.08 5.95 6.41
N LEU A 39 11.34 6.33 6.64
CA LEU A 39 11.69 7.37 7.61
C LEU A 39 11.05 8.72 7.24
N GLY A 40 11.01 9.04 5.94
CA GLY A 40 10.30 10.22 5.44
C GLY A 40 8.83 10.20 5.83
N TYR A 41 8.12 9.10 5.54
CA TYR A 41 6.74 8.92 5.97
C TYR A 41 6.57 9.08 7.49
N LEU A 42 7.40 8.40 8.29
CA LEU A 42 7.31 8.46 9.76
C LEU A 42 7.48 9.89 10.30
N VAL A 43 8.43 10.66 9.76
CA VAL A 43 8.75 12.00 10.27
C VAL A 43 7.79 13.07 9.74
N PHE A 44 7.34 12.97 8.49
CA PHE A 44 6.64 14.06 7.82
C PHE A 44 5.16 13.81 7.54
N GLU A 45 4.70 12.56 7.51
CA GLU A 45 3.36 12.23 6.98
C GLU A 45 2.53 11.39 7.96
N SER A 46 3.16 10.63 8.86
CA SER A 46 2.47 9.68 9.75
C SER A 46 1.47 10.30 10.72
N HIS A 47 1.52 11.62 10.92
CA HIS A 47 0.59 12.37 11.75
C HIS A 47 -0.73 12.70 11.02
N ASP A 48 -0.76 12.61 9.69
CA ASP A 48 -1.95 12.85 8.87
C ASP A 48 -2.08 11.75 7.79
N ASN A 49 -2.58 10.60 8.23
CA ASN A 49 -2.85 9.48 7.32
C ASN A 49 -3.92 9.81 6.28
N THR A 50 -4.81 10.77 6.53
CA THR A 50 -5.87 11.16 5.59
C THR A 50 -5.27 11.87 4.38
N SER A 51 -4.38 12.83 4.61
CA SER A 51 -3.63 13.49 3.54
C SER A 51 -2.79 12.47 2.77
N PHE A 52 -2.05 11.62 3.46
CA PHE A 52 -1.22 10.61 2.81
C PHE A 52 -2.02 9.64 1.93
N ILE A 53 -3.19 9.19 2.39
CA ILE A 53 -4.09 8.34 1.59
C ILE A 53 -4.58 9.07 0.34
N THR A 54 -4.88 10.37 0.46
CA THR A 54 -5.29 11.20 -0.68
C THR A 54 -4.17 11.26 -1.71
N ASP A 55 -2.93 11.52 -1.29
CA ASP A 55 -1.76 11.56 -2.20
C ASP A 55 -1.53 10.20 -2.90
N VAL A 56 -1.72 9.08 -2.18
CA VAL A 56 -1.61 7.74 -2.77
C VAL A 56 -2.70 7.50 -3.81
N LYS A 57 -3.94 7.97 -3.57
CA LYS A 57 -5.03 7.88 -4.55
C LYS A 57 -4.75 8.73 -5.79
N GLU A 58 -4.25 9.95 -5.62
CA GLU A 58 -3.85 10.80 -6.75
C GLU A 58 -2.73 10.17 -7.59
N LEU A 59 -1.75 9.53 -6.93
CA LEU A 59 -0.72 8.74 -7.61
C LEU A 59 -1.33 7.59 -8.42
N MET A 60 -2.35 6.91 -7.88
CA MET A 60 -3.06 5.87 -8.59
C MET A 60 -3.80 6.44 -9.80
N ASP A 61 -4.50 7.57 -9.65
CA ASP A 61 -5.21 8.24 -10.73
C ASP A 61 -4.26 8.64 -11.87
N ALA A 62 -3.13 9.26 -11.56
CA ALA A 62 -2.11 9.60 -12.54
C ALA A 62 -1.61 8.35 -13.29
N HIS A 63 -1.34 7.27 -12.55
CA HIS A 63 -0.91 6.00 -13.13
C HIS A 63 -1.98 5.37 -14.05
N PHE A 64 -3.26 5.45 -13.69
CA PHE A 64 -4.34 4.98 -14.54
C PHE A 64 -4.56 5.90 -15.76
N GLY A 65 -4.34 7.20 -15.63
CA GLY A 65 -4.31 8.15 -16.76
C GLY A 65 -3.27 7.76 -17.81
N GLU A 66 -2.05 7.43 -17.38
CA GLU A 66 -1.01 6.90 -18.29
C GLU A 66 -1.41 5.57 -18.95
N LEU A 67 -2.21 4.76 -18.24
CA LEU A 67 -2.62 3.43 -18.70
C LEU A 67 -3.72 3.48 -19.76
N GLN A 68 -4.54 4.54 -19.81
CA GLN A 68 -5.70 4.65 -20.72
C GLN A 68 -5.33 4.52 -22.20
N SER A 69 -4.16 5.03 -22.60
CA SER A 69 -3.68 4.97 -23.99
C SER A 69 -2.99 3.64 -24.35
N GLN A 70 -2.79 2.75 -23.37
CA GLN A 70 -2.04 1.51 -23.56
C GLN A 70 -2.95 0.37 -24.02
N SER A 71 -2.75 -0.10 -25.25
CA SER A 71 -3.51 -1.23 -25.83
C SER A 71 -2.83 -2.59 -25.63
N ASN A 72 -1.54 -2.62 -25.32
CA ASN A 72 -0.80 -3.87 -25.14
C ASN A 72 -1.05 -4.47 -23.75
N LEU A 73 -1.71 -5.63 -23.74
CA LEU A 73 -2.06 -6.36 -22.53
C LEU A 73 -0.84 -6.73 -21.65
N TYR A 74 0.33 -6.99 -22.23
CA TYR A 74 1.54 -7.27 -21.46
C TYR A 74 1.95 -6.05 -20.62
N TYR A 75 1.93 -4.86 -21.22
CA TYR A 75 2.26 -3.62 -20.51
C TYR A 75 1.21 -3.29 -19.47
N ILE A 76 -0.09 -3.49 -19.75
CA ILE A 76 -1.15 -3.31 -18.76
C ILE A 76 -0.90 -4.18 -17.52
N LYS A 77 -0.70 -5.48 -17.72
CA LYS A 77 -0.42 -6.43 -16.63
C LYS A 77 0.84 -6.10 -15.86
N LYS A 78 1.89 -5.63 -16.54
CA LYS A 78 3.14 -5.19 -15.90
C LYS A 78 2.90 -3.94 -15.05
N SER A 79 2.15 -2.97 -15.58
CA SER A 79 1.84 -1.71 -14.91
C SER A 79 1.01 -1.93 -13.65
N LEU A 80 -0.08 -2.68 -13.74
CA LEU A 80 -0.94 -2.98 -12.58
C LEU A 80 -0.20 -3.69 -11.45
N ARG A 81 0.66 -4.67 -11.77
CA ARG A 81 1.51 -5.34 -10.76
C ARG A 81 2.51 -4.39 -10.12
N LYS A 82 3.07 -3.45 -10.89
CA LYS A 82 3.97 -2.41 -10.37
C LYS A 82 3.21 -1.51 -9.39
N LEU A 83 2.02 -1.04 -9.78
CA LEU A 83 1.18 -0.19 -8.93
C LEU A 83 0.79 -0.91 -7.64
N LEU A 84 0.36 -2.17 -7.70
CA LEU A 84 0.05 -2.96 -6.51
C LEU A 84 1.25 -3.11 -5.56
N ARG A 85 2.49 -3.24 -6.07
CA ARG A 85 3.67 -3.27 -5.20
C ARG A 85 3.86 -1.94 -4.46
N ILE A 86 3.57 -0.82 -5.10
CA ILE A 86 3.64 0.52 -4.50
C ILE A 86 2.56 0.64 -3.41
N ILE A 87 1.31 0.31 -3.73
CA ILE A 87 0.19 0.34 -2.77
C ILE A 87 0.49 -0.54 -1.56
N ASN A 88 0.88 -1.80 -1.77
CA ASN A 88 1.22 -2.72 -0.67
C ASN A 88 2.38 -2.20 0.20
N LYS A 89 3.30 -1.41 -0.36
CA LYS A 89 4.39 -0.77 0.39
C LYS A 89 3.83 0.35 1.28
N TYR A 90 2.99 1.22 0.73
CA TYR A 90 2.38 2.31 1.51
C TYR A 90 1.39 1.80 2.56
N CYS A 91 0.61 0.75 2.29
CA CYS A 91 -0.20 0.09 3.32
C CYS A 91 0.65 -0.41 4.50
N LYS A 92 1.87 -0.91 4.24
CA LYS A 92 2.79 -1.33 5.32
C LYS A 92 3.37 -0.16 6.09
N TYR A 93 3.55 1.00 5.45
CA TYR A 93 4.02 2.20 6.14
C TYR A 93 2.96 2.69 7.13
N ILE A 94 1.71 2.75 6.69
CA ILE A 94 0.58 3.20 7.51
C ILE A 94 0.29 2.21 8.64
N GLY A 95 0.31 0.91 8.36
CA GLY A 95 0.03 -0.13 9.36
C GLY A 95 -1.44 -0.21 9.79
N ASP A 96 -2.33 0.57 9.18
CA ASP A 96 -3.76 0.57 9.45
C ASP A 96 -4.52 -0.31 8.43
N LYS A 97 -5.38 -1.19 8.94
CA LYS A 97 -6.09 -2.16 8.09
C LYS A 97 -7.29 -1.56 7.35
N ALA A 98 -7.96 -0.58 7.92
CA ALA A 98 -9.09 0.09 7.30
C ALA A 98 -8.60 0.92 6.10
N LEU A 99 -7.55 1.73 6.31
CA LEU A 99 -6.93 2.52 5.25
C LEU A 99 -6.30 1.62 4.16
N ALA A 100 -5.72 0.48 4.55
CA ALA A 100 -5.26 -0.49 3.56
C ALA A 100 -6.41 -1.05 2.71
N ALA A 101 -7.55 -1.40 3.34
CA ALA A 101 -8.73 -1.86 2.62
C ALA A 101 -9.23 -0.79 1.64
N GLU A 102 -9.28 0.45 2.08
CA GLU A 102 -9.68 1.61 1.26
C GLU A 102 -8.81 1.77 0.01
N LEU A 103 -7.48 1.71 0.13
CA LEU A 103 -6.58 1.80 -1.04
C LEU A 103 -6.76 0.63 -2.01
N HIS A 104 -6.95 -0.58 -1.50
CA HIS A 104 -7.16 -1.76 -2.33
C HIS A 104 -8.53 -1.72 -3.04
N ILE A 105 -9.57 -1.23 -2.38
CA ILE A 105 -10.88 -0.97 -2.98
C ILE A 105 -10.73 0.08 -4.09
N TYR A 106 -10.06 1.19 -3.82
CA TYR A 106 -9.84 2.25 -4.80
C TYR A 106 -9.10 1.74 -6.04
N PHE A 107 -8.09 0.89 -5.86
CA PHE A 107 -7.41 0.21 -6.96
C PHE A 107 -8.39 -0.59 -7.82
N CYS A 108 -9.21 -1.43 -7.20
CA CYS A 108 -10.15 -2.29 -7.90
C CYS A 108 -11.22 -1.48 -8.64
N LEU A 109 -11.66 -0.35 -8.07
CA LEU A 109 -12.56 0.60 -8.72
C LEU A 109 -11.92 1.19 -9.97
N LYS A 110 -10.67 1.66 -9.89
CA LYS A 110 -9.95 2.25 -11.03
C LYS A 110 -9.69 1.25 -12.15
N VAL A 111 -9.39 -0.01 -11.82
CA VAL A 111 -9.28 -1.09 -12.82
C VAL A 111 -10.59 -1.24 -13.60
N LYS A 112 -11.74 -1.20 -12.90
CA LYS A 112 -13.07 -1.31 -13.50
C LYS A 112 -13.41 -0.08 -14.36
N GLU A 113 -13.15 1.13 -13.85
CA GLU A 113 -13.36 2.39 -14.57
C GLU A 113 -12.50 2.49 -15.84
N ALA A 114 -11.28 1.96 -15.81
CA ALA A 114 -10.40 1.91 -16.98
C ALA A 114 -10.86 0.91 -18.06
N GLY A 115 -11.98 0.18 -17.86
CA GLY A 115 -12.52 -0.75 -18.84
C GLY A 115 -11.63 -1.98 -19.09
N ILE A 116 -10.74 -2.30 -18.15
CA ILE A 116 -9.80 -3.42 -18.29
C ILE A 116 -10.59 -4.72 -18.21
N ARG A 117 -10.59 -5.48 -19.32
CA ARG A 117 -11.35 -6.73 -19.44
C ARG A 117 -10.67 -7.87 -18.67
N ILE A 118 -10.82 -7.87 -17.34
CA ILE A 118 -10.11 -8.81 -16.45
C ILE A 118 -10.36 -10.29 -16.77
N HIS A 119 -11.59 -10.67 -17.14
CA HIS A 119 -11.98 -12.06 -17.43
C HIS A 119 -11.43 -12.59 -18.77
N LYS A 120 -10.90 -11.72 -19.63
CA LYS A 120 -10.29 -12.16 -20.89
C LYS A 120 -8.87 -12.70 -20.69
N ASN A 121 -8.31 -12.62 -19.49
CA ASN A 121 -6.98 -13.09 -19.20
C ASN A 121 -6.85 -13.66 -17.79
N GLN A 122 -6.50 -14.94 -17.68
CA GLN A 122 -6.36 -15.63 -16.40
C GLN A 122 -5.44 -14.92 -15.40
N GLN A 123 -4.36 -14.28 -15.86
CA GLN A 123 -3.44 -13.59 -14.96
C GLN A 123 -4.07 -12.32 -14.36
N LEU A 124 -4.88 -11.58 -15.14
CA LEU A 124 -5.60 -10.41 -14.65
C LEU A 124 -6.72 -10.82 -13.70
N GLU A 125 -7.47 -11.84 -14.07
CA GLU A 125 -8.53 -12.40 -13.23
C GLU A 125 -7.97 -12.89 -11.89
N ASN A 126 -6.88 -13.66 -11.90
CA ASN A 126 -6.22 -14.12 -10.67
C ASN A 126 -5.73 -12.96 -9.81
N MET A 127 -5.15 -11.92 -10.43
CA MET A 127 -4.70 -10.72 -9.71
C MET A 127 -5.89 -10.00 -9.05
N TYR A 128 -6.98 -9.80 -9.78
CA TYR A 128 -8.17 -9.14 -9.26
C TYR A 128 -8.81 -9.94 -8.12
N ASN A 129 -8.96 -11.25 -8.30
CA ASN A 129 -9.48 -12.15 -7.26
C ASN A 129 -8.61 -12.17 -6.00
N GLN A 130 -7.28 -12.10 -6.14
CA GLN A 130 -6.37 -11.98 -5.00
C GLN A 130 -6.57 -10.66 -4.25
N GLU A 131 -6.81 -9.55 -4.96
CA GLU A 131 -7.11 -8.26 -4.34
C GLU A 131 -8.46 -8.30 -3.63
N LEU A 132 -9.52 -8.85 -4.24
CA LEU A 132 -10.80 -9.07 -3.57
C LEU A 132 -10.66 -9.92 -2.30
N LYS A 133 -9.90 -11.01 -2.34
CA LYS A 133 -9.63 -11.84 -1.16
C LYS A 133 -8.91 -11.07 -0.06
N LYS A 134 -7.92 -10.24 -0.42
CA LYS A 134 -7.18 -9.40 0.52
C LYS A 134 -8.09 -8.37 1.18
N ILE A 135 -8.90 -7.66 0.39
CA ILE A 135 -9.87 -6.68 0.89
C ILE A 135 -10.81 -7.33 1.90
N ASN A 136 -11.41 -8.48 1.55
CA ASN A 136 -12.29 -9.22 2.46
C ASN A 136 -11.56 -9.63 3.76
N THR A 137 -10.31 -10.07 3.66
CA THR A 137 -9.50 -10.43 4.84
C THR A 137 -9.26 -9.22 5.74
N LEU A 138 -8.89 -8.06 5.16
CA LEU A 138 -8.69 -6.82 5.92
C LEU A 138 -9.97 -6.40 6.64
N ILE A 139 -11.08 -6.29 5.89
CA ILE A 139 -12.39 -5.88 6.42
C ILE A 139 -12.88 -6.84 7.50
N SER A 140 -12.76 -8.16 7.32
CA SER A 140 -13.23 -9.14 8.31
C SER A 140 -12.59 -8.95 9.69
N SER A 141 -11.39 -8.37 9.74
CA SER A 141 -10.64 -8.10 10.97
C SER A 141 -10.89 -6.71 11.58
N LEU A 142 -11.77 -5.91 10.96
CA LEU A 142 -12.21 -4.62 11.48
C LEU A 142 -13.41 -4.79 12.43
N HIS A 143 -13.70 -3.74 13.20
CA HIS A 143 -14.92 -3.62 14.00
C HIS A 143 -16.18 -3.69 13.14
N GLU A 144 -17.27 -4.18 13.74
CA GLU A 144 -18.52 -4.47 13.03
C GLU A 144 -19.11 -3.27 12.29
N ASP A 145 -19.12 -2.09 12.91
CA ASP A 145 -19.63 -0.86 12.30
C ASP A 145 -18.88 -0.53 11.00
N LEU A 146 -17.54 -0.56 11.03
CA LEU A 146 -16.71 -0.32 9.84
C LEU A 146 -16.95 -1.38 8.75
N ARG A 147 -17.23 -2.63 9.12
CA ARG A 147 -17.54 -3.68 8.13
C ARG A 147 -18.83 -3.36 7.37
N HIS A 148 -19.83 -2.81 8.05
CA HIS A 148 -21.08 -2.40 7.42
C HIS A 148 -20.86 -1.23 6.45
N ASP A 149 -20.01 -0.27 6.80
CA ASP A 149 -19.69 0.87 5.93
C ASP A 149 -19.05 0.42 4.60
N TYR A 150 -18.16 -0.58 4.63
CA TYR A 150 -17.51 -1.09 3.42
C TYR A 150 -18.40 -1.97 2.53
N ALA A 151 -19.60 -2.39 2.98
CA ALA A 151 -20.46 -3.27 2.20
C ALA A 151 -20.91 -2.64 0.87
N GLY A 152 -21.15 -1.32 0.86
CA GLY A 152 -21.48 -0.57 -0.34
C GLY A 152 -20.32 -0.52 -1.34
N ASP A 153 -19.11 -0.33 -0.84
CA ASP A 153 -17.91 -0.22 -1.67
C ASP A 153 -17.49 -1.56 -2.29
N LEU A 154 -17.63 -2.66 -1.54
CA LEU A 154 -17.41 -4.01 -2.07
C LEU A 154 -18.31 -4.30 -3.27
N LYS A 155 -19.58 -3.90 -3.24
CA LYS A 155 -20.51 -4.09 -4.36
C LYS A 155 -20.06 -3.36 -5.63
N LYS A 156 -19.42 -2.18 -5.50
CA LYS A 156 -18.94 -1.40 -6.65
C LYS A 156 -17.82 -2.11 -7.41
N ILE A 157 -17.00 -2.89 -6.70
CA ILE A 157 -15.80 -3.54 -7.26
C ILE A 157 -15.99 -5.01 -7.62
N ILE A 158 -17.17 -5.61 -7.38
CA ILE A 158 -17.48 -6.93 -7.93
C ILE A 158 -17.71 -6.77 -9.45
N ILE A 159 -17.13 -7.69 -10.23
CA ILE A 159 -17.22 -7.74 -11.70
C ILE A 159 -18.02 -8.98 -12.09
#